data_AF-A0A4Y8S6I2-F1
#
_entry.id   AF-A0A4Y8S6I2-F1
#
_cell.length_a   1.000
_cell.length_b   1.000
_cell.length_c   1.000
_cell.angle_alpha   90.00
_cell.angle_beta   90.00
_cell.angle_gamma   90.00
#
_symmetry.space_group_name_H-M   'P 1'
#
loop_
_entity.id
_entity.type
_entity.pdbx_description
1 polymer ?
#
loop_
_entity_poly.entity_id
_entity_poly.type
_entity_poly.pdbx_seq_one_letter_code
_entity_poly.pdbx_strand_id
1 'polypeptide(L)'
;MNFLYEYGSRIWERMRFARVRNQRISETTITENLIFDFWYQAKKVQLPVEIYEAKAEKQNGNDLEVFIETSKGYLLTAFQAKILSKKGKYPNISHKVGDAYQIDLLIDYAKRKGGQACYLFYNYPVDPGYYEKLEETGKYQYREFGLTACNAELVKLKFFKAVATGKTRVKIPAFESLHPLHAFPLSEMIRILTDESAMEIFEELAEMVNLPIIYYSREDIDGTYGWNEMEPRGKISGIPMREFADIPKHDLQQGFNPKYRIILSKEPVAGGLYVLS
;
A
#
# COMPACT_ATOMS: atom_id res chain seq x y z
N MET A 1 11.35 -5.94 -17.15
CA MET A 1 10.36 -6.89 -16.56
C MET A 1 9.80 -6.21 -15.31
N ASN A 2 8.48 -5.97 -15.23
CA ASN A 2 7.88 -5.25 -14.10
C ASN A 2 7.72 -6.24 -12.93
N PHE A 3 8.57 -6.17 -11.90
CA PHE A 3 8.53 -7.15 -10.81
C PHE A 3 7.22 -7.12 -10.01
N LEU A 4 6.47 -6.00 -10.00
CA LEU A 4 5.17 -5.95 -9.34
C LEU A 4 4.10 -6.73 -10.10
N TYR A 5 4.20 -6.82 -11.42
CA TYR A 5 3.37 -7.73 -12.21
C TYR A 5 3.62 -9.18 -11.77
N GLU A 6 4.88 -9.58 -11.64
CA GLU A 6 5.25 -10.92 -11.16
C GLU A 6 4.82 -11.12 -9.70
N TYR A 7 4.93 -10.09 -8.88
CA TYR A 7 4.52 -10.15 -7.47
C TYR A 7 3.01 -10.35 -7.36
N GLY A 8 2.20 -9.58 -8.09
CA GLY A 8 0.75 -9.77 -8.17
C GLY A 8 0.39 -11.20 -8.57
N SER A 9 1.04 -11.71 -9.61
CA SER A 9 0.88 -13.11 -10.05
C SER A 9 1.27 -14.14 -8.98
N ARG A 10 2.36 -13.89 -8.21
CA ARG A 10 2.77 -14.77 -7.11
C ARG A 10 1.79 -14.72 -5.94
N ILE A 11 1.25 -13.56 -5.59
CA ILE A 11 0.19 -13.45 -4.57
C ILE A 11 -1.05 -14.21 -5.00
N TRP A 12 -1.46 -14.07 -6.26
CA TRP A 12 -2.57 -14.82 -6.82
C TRP A 12 -2.38 -16.33 -6.65
N GLU A 13 -1.23 -16.86 -7.05
CA GLU A 13 -0.92 -18.29 -6.95
C GLU A 13 -0.84 -18.78 -5.50
N ARG A 14 -0.22 -17.98 -4.62
CA ARG A 14 -0.10 -18.31 -3.20
C ARG A 14 -1.46 -18.32 -2.51
N MET A 15 -2.29 -17.33 -2.80
CA MET A 15 -3.67 -17.25 -2.34
C MET A 15 -4.48 -18.43 -2.86
N ARG A 16 -4.39 -18.75 -4.16
CA ARG A 16 -5.03 -19.94 -4.76
C ARG A 16 -4.68 -21.20 -3.99
N PHE A 17 -3.40 -21.47 -3.82
CA PHE A 17 -2.90 -22.63 -3.10
C PHE A 17 -3.48 -22.71 -1.70
N ALA A 18 -3.39 -21.62 -0.92
CA ALA A 18 -3.91 -21.57 0.44
C ALA A 18 -5.43 -21.81 0.50
N ARG A 19 -6.19 -21.25 -0.45
CA ARG A 19 -7.65 -21.34 -0.48
C ARG A 19 -8.11 -22.76 -0.82
N VAL A 20 -7.50 -23.38 -1.84
CA VAL A 20 -7.72 -24.78 -2.26
C VAL A 20 -7.36 -25.75 -1.15
N ARG A 21 -6.24 -25.54 -0.44
CA ARG A 21 -5.75 -26.42 0.63
C ARG A 21 -6.35 -26.14 2.00
N ASN A 22 -7.28 -25.20 2.11
CA ASN A 22 -7.84 -24.74 3.38
C ASN A 22 -6.78 -24.29 4.41
N GLN A 23 -5.68 -23.71 3.92
CA GLN A 23 -4.63 -23.16 4.76
C GLN A 23 -4.89 -21.68 5.05
N ARG A 24 -4.42 -21.25 6.22
CA ARG A 24 -4.43 -19.84 6.62
C ARG A 24 -3.20 -19.15 6.04
N ILE A 25 -3.43 -17.99 5.47
CA ILE A 25 -2.38 -17.03 5.11
C ILE A 25 -2.72 -15.72 5.82
N SER A 26 -1.74 -15.14 6.49
CA SER A 26 -1.93 -13.89 7.22
C SER A 26 -1.63 -12.70 6.30
N GLU A 27 -2.35 -11.61 6.51
CA GLU A 27 -2.13 -10.33 5.83
C GLU A 27 -0.71 -9.82 6.08
N THR A 28 -0.30 -9.78 7.36
CA THR A 28 1.06 -9.48 7.83
C THR A 28 2.15 -10.20 7.03
N THR A 29 2.05 -11.53 6.92
CA THR A 29 3.07 -12.33 6.23
C THR A 29 3.14 -11.98 4.75
N ILE A 30 2.01 -11.68 4.10
CA ILE A 30 2.05 -11.24 2.69
C ILE A 30 2.76 -9.89 2.60
N THR A 31 2.42 -8.94 3.47
CA THR A 31 3.04 -7.61 3.46
C THR A 31 4.54 -7.65 3.73
N GLU A 32 5.00 -8.43 4.71
CA GLU A 32 6.43 -8.61 4.99
C GLU A 32 7.18 -9.20 3.78
N ASN A 33 6.57 -10.18 3.09
CA ASN A 33 7.16 -10.73 1.86
C ASN A 33 7.18 -9.71 0.72
N LEU A 34 6.22 -8.77 0.67
CA LEU A 34 6.22 -7.70 -0.32
C LEU A 34 7.42 -6.78 -0.08
N ILE A 35 7.66 -6.39 1.16
CA ILE A 35 8.82 -5.57 1.54
C ILE A 35 10.14 -6.28 1.20
N PHE A 36 10.25 -7.56 1.54
CA PHE A 36 11.42 -8.36 1.18
C PHE A 36 11.62 -8.40 -0.34
N ASP A 37 10.55 -8.57 -1.12
CA ASP A 37 10.67 -8.63 -2.58
C ASP A 37 11.00 -7.28 -3.20
N PHE A 38 10.47 -6.16 -2.67
CA PHE A 38 10.92 -4.81 -3.05
C PHE A 38 12.43 -4.68 -2.83
N TRP A 39 12.91 -5.06 -1.64
CA TRP A 39 14.33 -5.03 -1.30
C TRP A 39 15.18 -5.89 -2.25
N TYR A 40 14.76 -7.14 -2.46
CA TYR A 40 15.47 -8.10 -3.29
C TYR A 40 15.53 -7.65 -4.75
N GLN A 41 14.42 -7.12 -5.27
CA GLN A 41 14.36 -6.64 -6.66
C GLN A 41 15.15 -5.33 -6.82
N ALA A 42 15.09 -4.40 -5.86
CA ALA A 42 15.93 -3.21 -5.86
C ALA A 42 17.41 -3.58 -5.99
N LYS A 43 17.86 -4.60 -5.25
CA LYS A 43 19.22 -5.15 -5.37
C LYS A 43 19.49 -5.78 -6.73
N LYS A 44 18.56 -6.57 -7.27
CA LYS A 44 18.78 -7.35 -8.50
C LYS A 44 18.75 -6.51 -9.76
N VAL A 45 17.83 -5.55 -9.86
CA VAL A 45 17.60 -4.76 -11.08
C VAL A 45 17.98 -3.28 -10.92
N GLN A 46 18.68 -2.93 -9.84
CA GLN A 46 19.08 -1.56 -9.51
C GLN A 46 17.90 -0.57 -9.50
N LEU A 47 16.72 -1.02 -9.07
CA LEU A 47 15.57 -0.14 -8.95
C LEU A 47 15.86 0.90 -7.86
N PRO A 48 15.61 2.20 -8.09
CA PRO A 48 15.87 3.24 -7.11
C PRO A 48 14.86 3.22 -5.98
N VAL A 49 15.10 2.31 -5.04
CA VAL A 49 14.25 2.09 -3.88
C VAL A 49 15.03 2.30 -2.60
N GLU A 50 14.46 3.10 -1.73
CA GLU A 50 14.84 3.14 -0.32
C GLU A 50 13.73 2.54 0.52
N ILE A 51 14.09 1.74 1.53
CA ILE A 51 13.15 1.09 2.42
C ILE A 51 13.55 1.40 3.86
N TYR A 52 12.60 1.92 4.62
CA TYR A 52 12.74 2.26 6.03
C TYR A 52 11.77 1.43 6.86
N GLU A 53 12.14 1.17 8.12
CA GLU A 53 11.29 0.49 9.09
C GLU A 53 11.17 1.35 10.37
N ALA A 54 9.98 1.40 10.97
CA ALA A 54 9.74 2.14 12.19
C ALA A 54 10.51 1.54 13.39
N LYS A 55 11.10 2.38 14.25
CA LYS A 55 11.87 1.95 15.44
C LYS A 55 11.00 1.24 16.49
N ALA A 56 9.73 1.62 16.61
CA ALA A 56 8.81 1.14 17.63
C ALA A 56 7.90 0.01 17.09
N GLU A 57 8.44 -1.19 16.92
CA GLU A 57 7.75 -2.35 16.29
C GLU A 57 6.41 -2.75 16.95
N LYS A 58 6.25 -2.55 18.27
CA LYS A 58 5.09 -3.10 19.02
C LYS A 58 3.78 -2.33 18.84
N GLN A 59 3.82 -1.11 18.29
CA GLN A 59 2.64 -0.25 18.20
C GLN A 59 2.10 -0.12 16.76
N ASN A 60 2.83 -0.61 15.76
CA ASN A 60 2.55 -0.34 14.36
C ASN A 60 1.99 -1.58 13.68
N GLY A 61 0.88 -1.42 12.96
CA GLY A 61 0.38 -2.45 12.03
C GLY A 61 1.38 -2.67 10.89
N ASN A 62 1.17 -3.66 10.02
CA ASN A 62 2.03 -3.85 8.82
C ASN A 62 1.64 -2.89 7.70
N ASP A 63 1.26 -1.69 8.09
CA ASP A 63 0.82 -0.64 7.19
C ASP A 63 2.04 -0.01 6.50
N LEU A 64 1.85 0.47 5.29
CA LEU A 64 2.93 0.97 4.43
C LEU A 64 2.75 2.44 4.15
N GLU A 65 3.87 3.12 3.95
CA GLU A 65 3.91 4.44 3.35
C GLU A 65 4.79 4.37 2.10
N VAL A 66 4.32 4.92 0.97
CA VAL A 66 5.04 4.86 -0.30
C VAL A 66 5.14 6.25 -0.90
N PHE A 67 6.36 6.67 -1.19
CA PHE A 67 6.67 7.84 -1.99
C PHE A 67 7.00 7.40 -3.41
N ILE A 68 6.46 8.10 -4.40
CA ILE A 68 6.72 7.83 -5.82
C ILE A 68 7.12 9.12 -6.49
N GLU A 69 8.30 9.12 -7.10
CA GLU A 69 8.79 10.25 -7.88
C GLU A 69 8.01 10.42 -9.18
N THR A 70 7.59 11.65 -9.43
CA THR A 70 6.92 12.12 -10.65
C THR A 70 7.69 13.30 -11.22
N SER A 71 7.30 13.78 -12.40
CA SER A 71 7.82 15.03 -12.97
C SER A 71 7.63 16.28 -12.09
N LYS A 72 6.69 16.26 -11.14
CA LYS A 72 6.35 17.41 -10.26
C LYS A 72 6.91 17.27 -8.84
N GLY A 73 7.62 16.18 -8.54
CA GLY A 73 8.08 15.82 -7.19
C GLY A 73 7.50 14.48 -6.75
N TYR A 74 7.53 14.19 -5.46
CA TYR A 74 7.09 12.91 -4.91
C TYR A 74 5.63 12.94 -4.47
N LEU A 75 4.92 11.86 -4.76
CA LEU A 75 3.57 11.61 -4.25
C LEU A 75 3.60 10.68 -3.06
N LEU A 76 2.88 11.05 -2.02
CA LEU A 76 2.71 10.23 -0.83
C LEU A 76 1.43 9.40 -0.89
N THR A 77 1.54 8.10 -0.70
CA THR A 77 0.40 7.21 -0.46
C THR A 77 0.60 6.38 0.81
N ALA A 78 -0.37 6.44 1.72
CA ALA A 78 -0.46 5.56 2.88
C ALA A 78 -1.32 4.34 2.52
N PHE A 79 -0.80 3.14 2.76
CA PHE A 79 -1.48 1.89 2.50
C PHE A 79 -1.81 1.12 3.76
N GLN A 80 -3.05 0.64 3.80
CA GLN A 80 -3.44 -0.42 4.71
C GLN A 80 -3.72 -1.70 3.92
N ALA A 81 -3.15 -2.83 4.33
CA ALA A 81 -3.41 -4.10 3.67
C ALA A 81 -4.80 -4.67 4.02
N LYS A 82 -5.43 -5.39 3.08
CA LYS A 82 -6.65 -6.18 3.29
C LYS A 82 -6.65 -7.44 2.45
N ILE A 83 -6.91 -8.58 3.07
CA ILE A 83 -6.96 -9.88 2.37
C ILE A 83 -8.38 -10.32 1.99
N LEU A 84 -8.55 -10.80 0.76
CA LEU A 84 -9.80 -11.39 0.29
C LEU A 84 -10.09 -12.73 0.99
N SER A 85 -11.26 -12.87 1.58
CA SER A 85 -11.71 -14.13 2.18
C SER A 85 -12.13 -15.16 1.13
N LYS A 86 -12.25 -16.43 1.54
CA LYS A 86 -12.81 -17.51 0.71
C LYS A 86 -14.21 -17.21 0.17
N LYS A 87 -14.96 -16.34 0.83
CA LYS A 87 -16.32 -15.93 0.44
C LYS A 87 -16.31 -14.78 -0.58
N GLY A 88 -15.16 -14.42 -1.14
CA GLY A 88 -15.03 -13.33 -2.12
C GLY A 88 -15.23 -11.93 -1.53
N LYS A 89 -15.09 -11.76 -0.21
CA LYS A 89 -15.31 -10.49 0.51
C LYS A 89 -14.12 -10.09 1.36
N TYR A 90 -14.02 -8.81 1.72
CA TYR A 90 -12.96 -8.26 2.60
C TYR A 90 -13.50 -8.00 4.01
N PRO A 91 -13.64 -9.02 4.88
CA PRO A 91 -14.32 -8.88 6.18
C PRO A 91 -13.67 -7.83 7.09
N ASN A 92 -12.35 -7.68 7.00
CA ASN A 92 -11.56 -6.82 7.88
C ASN A 92 -11.58 -5.33 7.47
N ILE A 93 -12.35 -4.93 6.44
CA ILE A 93 -12.54 -3.51 6.11
C ILE A 93 -13.29 -2.78 7.23
N SER A 94 -14.22 -3.47 7.90
CA SER A 94 -15.02 -2.89 9.00
C SER A 94 -14.30 -2.87 10.36
N HIS A 95 -13.00 -3.19 10.39
CA HIS A 95 -12.24 -3.29 11.63
C HIS A 95 -12.13 -1.94 12.35
N LYS A 96 -12.21 -1.99 13.68
CA LYS A 96 -12.11 -0.83 14.57
C LYS A 96 -10.92 -0.93 15.51
N VAL A 97 -10.34 0.22 15.84
CA VAL A 97 -9.33 0.38 16.91
C VAL A 97 -9.96 1.30 17.95
N GLY A 98 -10.29 0.75 19.11
CA GLY A 98 -11.21 1.41 20.04
C GLY A 98 -12.56 1.64 19.37
N ASP A 99 -13.04 2.88 19.37
CA ASP A 99 -14.33 3.25 18.78
C ASP A 99 -14.27 3.67 17.30
N ALA A 100 -13.07 3.99 16.80
CA ALA A 100 -12.83 4.49 15.44
C ALA A 100 -12.62 3.34 14.44
N TYR A 101 -13.07 3.50 13.19
CA TYR A 101 -12.73 2.56 12.12
C TYR A 101 -11.30 2.80 11.65
N GLN A 102 -10.58 1.72 11.30
CA GLN A 102 -9.22 1.85 10.76
C GLN A 102 -9.15 2.70 9.50
N ILE A 103 -10.20 2.67 8.67
CA ILE A 103 -10.30 3.51 7.47
C ILE A 103 -10.28 5.00 7.81
N ASP A 104 -10.87 5.39 8.94
CA ASP A 104 -10.89 6.77 9.39
C ASP A 104 -9.49 7.19 9.81
N LEU A 105 -8.82 6.35 10.60
CA LEU A 105 -7.45 6.58 11.04
C LEU A 105 -6.45 6.70 9.88
N LEU A 106 -6.61 5.85 8.85
CA LEU A 106 -5.81 5.88 7.63
C LEU A 106 -6.04 7.17 6.83
N ILE A 107 -7.30 7.56 6.61
CA ILE A 107 -7.65 8.79 5.88
C ILE A 107 -7.13 10.02 6.64
N ASP A 108 -7.32 10.07 7.95
CA ASP A 108 -6.87 11.19 8.76
C ASP A 108 -5.35 11.30 8.78
N TYR A 109 -4.64 10.16 8.80
CA TYR A 109 -3.19 10.13 8.67
C TYR A 109 -2.73 10.70 7.32
N ALA A 110 -3.27 10.18 6.22
CA ALA A 110 -2.89 10.60 4.88
C ALA A 110 -3.14 12.11 4.69
N LYS A 111 -4.31 12.61 5.12
CA LYS A 111 -4.63 14.05 5.06
C LYS A 111 -3.66 14.92 5.85
N ARG A 112 -3.32 14.54 7.09
CA ARG A 112 -2.34 15.30 7.89
C ARG A 112 -0.96 15.34 7.25
N LYS A 113 -0.60 14.26 6.55
CA LYS A 113 0.66 14.15 5.81
C LYS A 113 0.57 14.67 4.39
N GLY A 114 -0.58 15.22 3.97
CA GLY A 114 -0.84 15.67 2.61
C GLY A 114 -0.64 14.58 1.54
N GLY A 115 -0.96 13.34 1.85
CA GLY A 115 -0.91 12.19 0.94
C GLY A 115 -2.29 11.60 0.67
N GLN A 116 -2.30 10.52 -0.10
CA GLN A 116 -3.51 9.74 -0.39
C GLN A 116 -3.63 8.53 0.52
N ALA A 117 -4.87 8.22 0.92
CA ALA A 117 -5.19 7.03 1.69
C ALA A 117 -5.61 5.90 0.74
N CYS A 118 -4.96 4.74 0.82
CA CYS A 118 -5.27 3.61 -0.05
C CYS A 118 -5.35 2.28 0.72
N TYR A 119 -6.20 1.38 0.23
CA TYR A 119 -6.11 -0.03 0.56
C TYR A 119 -5.20 -0.76 -0.41
N LEU A 120 -4.41 -1.69 0.12
CA LEU A 120 -3.65 -2.68 -0.62
C LEU A 120 -4.35 -4.04 -0.49
N PHE A 121 -4.95 -4.53 -1.57
CA PHE A 121 -5.73 -5.76 -1.55
C PHE A 121 -4.94 -6.97 -2.03
N TYR A 122 -5.01 -8.06 -1.26
CA TYR A 122 -4.47 -9.38 -1.64
C TYR A 122 -5.60 -10.30 -2.09
N ASN A 123 -5.58 -10.70 -3.36
CA ASN A 123 -6.77 -11.23 -4.01
C ASN A 123 -6.57 -12.64 -4.60
N TYR A 124 -7.66 -13.40 -4.52
CA TYR A 124 -7.90 -14.61 -5.30
C TYR A 124 -9.42 -14.88 -5.25
N PRO A 125 -10.21 -14.32 -6.19
CA PRO A 125 -11.64 -14.62 -6.27
C PRO A 125 -11.79 -16.10 -6.57
N VAL A 126 -12.67 -16.82 -5.86
CA VAL A 126 -12.81 -18.28 -6.05
C VAL A 126 -13.61 -18.61 -7.31
N ASP A 127 -14.43 -17.68 -7.78
CA ASP A 127 -15.28 -17.87 -8.95
C ASP A 127 -14.49 -17.61 -10.26
N PRO A 128 -14.26 -18.66 -11.09
CA PRO A 128 -13.49 -18.55 -12.32
C PRO A 128 -14.13 -17.64 -13.37
N GLY A 129 -15.46 -17.46 -13.36
CA GLY A 129 -16.17 -16.61 -14.32
C GLY A 129 -15.81 -15.12 -14.21
N TYR A 130 -15.12 -14.71 -13.15
CA TYR A 130 -14.58 -13.36 -13.05
C TYR A 130 -13.25 -13.19 -13.77
N TYR A 131 -12.48 -14.26 -14.00
CA TYR A 131 -11.18 -14.15 -14.66
C TYR A 131 -11.36 -13.80 -16.13
N GLU A 132 -12.31 -14.48 -16.79
CA GLU A 132 -12.69 -14.23 -18.18
C GLU A 132 -13.13 -12.76 -18.38
N LYS A 133 -13.97 -12.23 -17.49
CA LYS A 133 -14.40 -10.82 -17.52
C LYS A 133 -13.27 -9.82 -17.32
N LEU A 134 -12.25 -10.16 -16.53
CA LEU A 134 -11.09 -9.30 -16.37
C LEU A 134 -10.23 -9.30 -17.64
N GLU A 135 -10.05 -10.47 -18.27
CA GLU A 135 -9.33 -10.60 -19.54
C GLU A 135 -10.04 -9.91 -20.71
N GLU A 136 -11.39 -9.92 -20.75
CA GLU A 136 -12.19 -9.22 -21.75
C GLU A 136 -11.93 -7.71 -21.80
N THR A 137 -11.47 -7.10 -20.69
CA THR A 137 -11.09 -5.68 -20.69
C THR A 137 -9.84 -5.40 -21.55
N GLY A 138 -9.03 -6.43 -21.84
CA GLY A 138 -7.78 -6.34 -22.59
C GLY A 138 -6.67 -5.52 -21.93
N LYS A 139 -6.95 -4.82 -20.84
CA LYS A 139 -6.03 -3.85 -20.21
C LYS A 139 -4.99 -4.52 -19.32
N TYR A 140 -5.38 -5.57 -18.61
CA TYR A 140 -4.53 -6.27 -17.65
C TYR A 140 -4.76 -7.78 -17.74
N GLN A 141 -3.74 -8.56 -17.39
CA GLN A 141 -3.92 -9.98 -17.16
C GLN A 141 -4.58 -10.19 -15.79
N TYR A 142 -5.52 -11.13 -15.67
CA TYR A 142 -6.26 -11.36 -14.42
C TYR A 142 -5.35 -11.60 -13.20
N ARG A 143 -4.16 -12.17 -13.41
CA ARG A 143 -3.18 -12.46 -12.33
C ARG A 143 -2.59 -11.19 -11.72
N GLU A 144 -2.57 -10.09 -12.45
CA GLU A 144 -2.13 -8.78 -11.94
C GLU A 144 -3.03 -8.29 -10.81
N PHE A 145 -4.31 -8.69 -10.85
CA PHE A 145 -5.26 -8.39 -9.79
C PHE A 145 -4.97 -9.13 -8.49
N GLY A 146 -3.96 -10.01 -8.42
CA GLY A 146 -3.52 -10.62 -7.16
C GLY A 146 -3.05 -9.60 -6.12
N LEU A 147 -2.55 -8.44 -6.59
CA LEU A 147 -2.16 -7.31 -5.75
C LEU A 147 -2.67 -6.00 -6.35
N THR A 148 -3.65 -5.38 -5.70
CA THR A 148 -4.29 -4.15 -6.20
C THR A 148 -4.30 -3.04 -5.17
N ALA A 149 -4.40 -1.81 -5.65
CA ALA A 149 -4.60 -0.62 -4.84
C ALA A 149 -6.00 -0.02 -5.10
N CYS A 150 -6.57 0.64 -4.09
CA CYS A 150 -7.84 1.35 -4.20
C CYS A 150 -7.88 2.51 -3.21
N ASN A 151 -8.37 3.67 -3.64
CA ASN A 151 -8.51 4.83 -2.76
C ASN A 151 -9.47 4.53 -1.58
N ALA A 152 -9.02 4.82 -0.36
CA ALA A 152 -9.73 4.51 0.87
C ALA A 152 -10.94 5.43 1.09
N GLU A 153 -10.87 6.71 0.69
CA GLU A 153 -12.02 7.61 0.73
C GLU A 153 -13.17 7.10 -0.16
N LEU A 154 -12.86 6.57 -1.34
CA LEU A 154 -13.84 5.98 -2.25
C LEU A 154 -14.49 4.73 -1.63
N VAL A 155 -13.69 3.87 -0.99
CA VAL A 155 -14.20 2.70 -0.26
C VAL A 155 -15.09 3.15 0.89
N LYS A 156 -14.68 4.16 1.67
CA LYS A 156 -15.50 4.73 2.75
C LYS A 156 -16.83 5.24 2.20
N LEU A 157 -16.79 6.09 1.18
CA LEU A 157 -17.97 6.68 0.54
C LEU A 157 -18.98 5.63 0.07
N LYS A 158 -18.50 4.54 -0.55
CA LYS A 158 -19.37 3.49 -1.10
C LYS A 158 -19.93 2.55 -0.04
N PHE A 159 -19.11 2.17 0.95
CA PHE A 159 -19.40 1.03 1.82
C PHE A 159 -19.73 1.39 3.26
N PHE A 160 -19.45 2.62 3.70
CA PHE A 160 -19.73 3.10 5.06
C PHE A 160 -20.84 4.16 4.98
N LYS A 161 -22.08 3.75 5.28
CA LYS A 161 -23.25 4.63 5.21
C LYS A 161 -23.70 5.01 6.61
N ALA A 162 -23.84 6.30 6.86
CA ALA A 162 -24.53 6.79 8.05
C ALA A 162 -26.00 6.31 8.01
N VAL A 163 -26.52 5.87 9.16
CA VAL A 163 -27.94 5.56 9.32
C VAL A 163 -28.59 6.56 10.29
N ALA A 164 -29.92 6.70 10.23
CA ALA A 164 -30.68 7.70 10.98
C ALA A 164 -30.43 7.70 12.51
N THR A 165 -29.95 6.59 13.06
CA THR A 165 -29.62 6.44 14.49
C THR A 165 -28.25 7.00 14.88
N GLY A 166 -27.54 7.68 13.96
CA GLY A 166 -26.17 8.15 14.17
C GLY A 166 -25.12 7.03 14.13
N LYS A 167 -25.52 5.79 13.89
CA LYS A 167 -24.61 4.66 13.70
C LYS A 167 -24.11 4.59 12.25
N THR A 168 -22.98 3.93 12.04
CA THR A 168 -22.47 3.61 10.70
C THR A 168 -22.82 2.18 10.34
N ARG A 169 -23.53 2.00 9.22
CA ARG A 169 -23.75 0.69 8.59
C ARG A 169 -22.62 0.44 7.60
N VAL A 170 -21.87 -0.63 7.82
CA VAL A 170 -20.80 -1.04 6.90
C VAL A 170 -21.28 -2.20 6.03
N LYS A 171 -21.29 -2.01 4.71
CA LYS A 171 -21.49 -3.08 3.73
C LYS A 171 -20.12 -3.66 3.40
N ILE A 172 -19.85 -4.90 3.79
CA ILE A 172 -18.57 -5.55 3.48
C ILE A 172 -18.41 -5.67 1.95
N PRO A 173 -17.38 -5.04 1.35
CA PRO A 173 -17.19 -5.09 -0.09
C PRO A 173 -16.76 -6.50 -0.53
N ALA A 174 -17.21 -6.85 -1.72
CA ALA A 174 -16.80 -8.03 -2.45
C ALA A 174 -15.77 -7.68 -3.53
N PHE A 175 -15.03 -8.65 -4.04
CA PHE A 175 -14.01 -8.43 -5.07
C PHE A 175 -14.59 -7.68 -6.28
N GLU A 176 -15.72 -8.16 -6.79
CA GLU A 176 -16.44 -7.64 -7.95
C GLU A 176 -17.05 -6.25 -7.74
N SER A 177 -17.22 -5.83 -6.49
CA SER A 177 -17.71 -4.48 -6.19
C SER A 177 -16.63 -3.40 -6.22
N LEU A 178 -15.37 -3.83 -6.31
CA LEU A 178 -14.18 -2.95 -6.38
C LEU A 178 -13.43 -3.11 -7.70
N HIS A 179 -13.35 -4.32 -8.26
CA HIS A 179 -12.51 -4.62 -9.42
C HIS A 179 -13.33 -4.88 -10.68
N PRO A 180 -12.85 -4.45 -11.88
CA PRO A 180 -11.65 -3.62 -12.11
C PRO A 180 -11.92 -2.11 -11.98
N LEU A 181 -13.16 -1.72 -11.67
CA LEU A 181 -13.62 -0.34 -11.84
C LEU A 181 -13.00 0.70 -10.87
N HIS A 182 -12.70 0.30 -9.64
CA HIS A 182 -12.24 1.22 -8.58
C HIS A 182 -10.87 0.86 -8.03
N ALA A 183 -10.36 -0.30 -8.40
CA ALA A 183 -9.12 -0.83 -7.90
C ALA A 183 -8.28 -1.33 -9.07
N PHE A 184 -7.00 -0.97 -9.05
CA PHE A 184 -6.07 -1.16 -10.15
C PHE A 184 -4.87 -2.01 -9.67
N PRO A 185 -4.22 -2.77 -10.56
CA PRO A 185 -3.00 -3.49 -10.21
C PRO A 185 -1.92 -2.56 -9.64
N LEU A 186 -1.22 -2.98 -8.59
CA LEU A 186 -0.16 -2.16 -7.98
C LEU A 186 1.00 -1.87 -8.96
N SER A 187 1.17 -2.70 -10.00
CA SER A 187 2.14 -2.49 -11.08
C SER A 187 1.99 -1.13 -11.77
N GLU A 188 0.78 -0.56 -11.81
CA GLU A 188 0.54 0.78 -12.38
C GLU A 188 1.27 1.87 -11.59
N MET A 189 1.48 1.70 -10.28
CA MET A 189 2.19 2.66 -9.45
C MET A 189 3.65 2.78 -9.86
N ILE A 190 4.29 1.66 -10.20
CA ILE A 190 5.67 1.68 -10.68
C ILE A 190 5.76 2.16 -12.12
N ARG A 191 4.69 1.98 -12.91
CA ARG A 191 4.68 2.46 -14.28
C ARG A 191 4.88 3.97 -14.34
N ILE A 192 4.43 4.73 -13.33
CA ILE A 192 4.69 6.18 -13.18
C ILE A 192 6.17 6.53 -13.30
N LEU A 193 7.07 5.71 -12.73
CA LEU A 193 8.51 5.97 -12.76
C LEU A 193 9.06 5.98 -14.20
N THR A 194 8.41 5.25 -15.11
CA THR A 194 8.84 5.07 -16.51
C THR A 194 7.94 5.76 -17.53
N ASP A 195 6.71 6.08 -17.16
CA ASP A 195 5.65 6.56 -18.04
C ASP A 195 4.68 7.43 -17.21
N GLU A 196 4.83 8.75 -17.36
CA GLU A 196 4.04 9.73 -16.64
C GLU A 196 2.54 9.65 -16.98
N SER A 197 2.12 9.06 -18.10
CA SER A 197 0.68 8.88 -18.38
C SER A 197 0.00 7.96 -17.37
N ALA A 198 0.76 7.11 -16.66
CA ALA A 198 0.24 6.32 -15.55
C ALA A 198 -0.27 7.18 -14.38
N MET A 199 0.11 8.46 -14.32
CA MET A 199 -0.42 9.42 -13.35
C MET A 199 -1.91 9.69 -13.50
N GLU A 200 -2.46 9.52 -14.69
CA GLU A 200 -3.90 9.75 -14.96
C GLU A 200 -4.78 8.96 -13.98
N ILE A 201 -4.39 7.72 -13.64
CA ILE A 201 -5.13 6.87 -12.68
C ILE A 201 -5.19 7.53 -11.29
N PHE A 202 -4.09 8.14 -10.84
CA PHE A 202 -4.04 8.80 -9.53
C PHE A 202 -4.78 10.14 -9.52
N GLU A 203 -4.73 10.86 -10.65
CA GLU A 203 -5.46 12.11 -10.85
C GLU A 203 -6.97 11.85 -10.89
N GLU A 204 -7.43 10.86 -11.65
CA GLU A 204 -8.83 10.41 -11.69
C GLU A 204 -9.33 10.00 -10.30
N LEU A 205 -8.55 9.20 -9.57
CA LEU A 205 -8.93 8.76 -8.22
C LEU A 205 -9.00 9.93 -7.24
N ALA A 206 -8.08 10.89 -7.32
CA ALA A 206 -8.10 12.08 -6.48
C ALA A 206 -9.32 12.96 -6.78
N GLU A 207 -9.65 13.13 -8.07
CA GLU A 207 -10.82 13.90 -8.52
C GLU A 207 -12.12 13.27 -8.03
N MET A 208 -12.27 11.94 -8.12
CA MET A 208 -13.45 11.21 -7.65
C MET A 208 -13.81 11.48 -6.18
N VAL A 209 -12.83 11.85 -5.35
CA VAL A 209 -13.01 12.14 -3.92
C VAL A 209 -12.68 13.58 -3.55
N ASN A 210 -12.48 14.45 -4.55
CA ASN A 210 -12.16 15.87 -4.41
C ASN A 210 -10.97 16.11 -3.45
N LEU A 211 -9.88 15.34 -3.65
CA LEU A 211 -8.65 15.49 -2.88
C LEU A 211 -7.60 16.25 -3.70
N PRO A 212 -6.96 17.28 -3.11
CA PRO A 212 -5.81 17.92 -3.76
C PRO A 212 -4.63 16.96 -3.82
N ILE A 213 -3.89 17.00 -4.92
CA ILE A 213 -2.61 16.29 -5.04
C ILE A 213 -1.50 17.22 -4.58
N ILE A 214 -0.75 16.79 -3.58
CA ILE A 214 0.40 17.52 -3.03
C ILE A 214 1.65 16.76 -3.44
N TYR A 215 2.64 17.50 -3.92
CA TYR A 215 3.94 16.99 -4.30
C TYR A 215 4.98 17.43 -3.27
N TYR A 216 5.89 16.52 -2.94
CA TYR A 216 6.99 16.76 -2.02
C TYR A 216 8.30 16.89 -2.80
N SER A 217 9.17 17.80 -2.39
CA SER A 217 10.56 17.78 -2.82
C SER A 217 11.31 16.64 -2.12
N ARG A 218 12.54 16.36 -2.56
CA ARG A 218 13.39 15.40 -1.85
C ARG A 218 13.75 15.90 -0.45
N GLU A 219 14.02 17.19 -0.33
CA GLU A 219 14.32 17.86 0.93
C GLU A 219 13.14 17.79 1.90
N ASP A 220 11.90 17.86 1.41
CA ASP A 220 10.70 17.71 2.25
C ASP A 220 10.65 16.33 2.93
N ILE A 221 10.99 15.29 2.17
CA ILE A 221 11.05 13.89 2.61
C ILE A 221 12.17 13.71 3.64
N ASP A 222 13.37 14.21 3.33
CA ASP A 222 14.55 14.01 4.18
C ASP A 222 14.53 14.91 5.44
N GLY A 223 13.88 16.07 5.40
CA GLY A 223 14.05 17.14 6.39
C GLY A 223 12.96 17.34 7.46
N THR A 224 11.67 17.05 7.19
CA THR A 224 10.63 17.90 7.83
C THR A 224 9.46 17.24 8.57
N TYR A 225 9.12 15.96 8.36
CA TYR A 225 7.88 15.34 8.90
C TYR A 225 8.04 14.25 9.98
N GLY A 226 8.92 14.42 10.98
CA GLY A 226 9.02 13.48 12.11
C GLY A 226 9.66 12.13 11.76
N TRP A 227 10.50 12.13 10.72
CA TRP A 227 11.13 10.95 10.13
C TRP A 227 12.24 10.34 10.98
N ASN A 228 12.67 11.03 12.04
CA ASN A 228 13.68 10.56 12.99
C ASN A 228 13.25 9.29 13.76
N GLU A 229 11.97 8.91 13.67
CA GLU A 229 11.39 7.68 14.27
C GLU A 229 11.55 6.43 13.41
N MET A 230 12.06 6.56 12.19
CA MET A 230 12.33 5.41 11.33
C MET A 230 13.83 5.15 11.24
N GLU A 231 14.17 3.87 11.20
CA GLU A 231 15.52 3.41 10.96
C GLU A 231 15.71 3.24 9.45
N PRO A 232 16.75 3.87 8.85
CA PRO A 232 17.07 3.69 7.43
C PRO A 232 17.42 2.24 7.06
N ARG A 233 17.51 1.34 8.05
CA ARG A 233 17.74 -0.09 7.87
C ARG A 233 17.07 -0.86 8.99
N GLY A 234 15.91 -1.45 8.73
CA GLY A 234 15.41 -2.53 9.58
C GLY A 234 16.48 -3.62 9.74
N LYS A 235 16.46 -4.35 10.86
CA LYS A 235 17.38 -5.46 11.19
C LYS A 235 17.42 -6.61 10.17
N ILE A 236 16.74 -6.47 9.03
CA ILE A 236 16.61 -7.41 7.91
C ILE A 236 17.98 -7.85 7.33
N SER A 237 19.10 -7.18 7.64
CA SER A 237 20.43 -7.57 7.14
C SER A 237 21.60 -7.61 8.16
N GLY A 238 21.38 -7.36 9.45
CA GLY A 238 22.44 -7.48 10.47
C GLY A 238 23.66 -6.56 10.30
N ILE A 239 23.57 -5.51 9.48
CA ILE A 239 24.65 -4.54 9.27
C ILE A 239 24.59 -3.48 10.39
N PRO A 240 25.68 -3.22 11.13
CA PRO A 240 25.66 -2.32 12.29
C PRO A 240 25.38 -0.88 11.86
N MET A 241 24.47 -0.21 12.58
CA MET A 241 24.13 1.20 12.38
C MET A 241 24.96 2.12 13.29
N ARG A 242 25.13 3.38 12.85
CA ARG A 242 25.56 4.48 13.72
C ARG A 242 24.43 4.80 14.70
N GLU A 243 24.74 4.81 15.99
CA GLU A 243 23.83 5.21 17.06
C GLU A 243 23.42 6.68 16.88
N PHE A 244 22.12 6.93 16.76
CA PHE A 244 21.56 8.27 16.91
C PHE A 244 20.62 8.27 18.12
N ALA A 245 20.66 9.39 18.85
CA ALA A 245 20.14 9.55 20.20
C ALA A 245 18.64 9.20 20.36
N ASP A 246 18.31 8.68 21.55
CA ASP A 246 16.95 8.37 21.99
C ASP A 246 16.05 9.62 21.95
N ILE A 247 14.86 9.47 21.36
CA ILE A 247 13.86 10.54 21.29
C ILE A 247 12.80 10.32 22.38
N PRO A 248 12.36 11.37 23.10
CA PRO A 248 11.37 11.25 24.16
C PRO A 248 10.01 10.75 23.64
N LYS A 249 9.44 9.76 24.35
CA LYS A 249 8.08 9.24 24.15
C LYS A 249 7.04 10.29 24.56
N HIS A 250 6.65 11.19 23.67
CA HIS A 250 5.44 11.99 23.87
C HIS A 250 4.27 11.37 23.09
N ASP A 251 3.21 11.01 23.82
CA ASP A 251 1.84 10.66 23.38
C ASP A 251 1.67 10.27 21.90
N LEU A 252 2.14 9.07 21.53
CA LEU A 252 1.66 8.38 20.33
C LEU A 252 0.23 7.89 20.61
N GLN A 253 -0.73 8.81 20.47
CA GLN A 253 -2.17 8.54 20.52
C GLN A 253 -2.59 7.52 19.46
N GLN A 254 -3.74 6.87 19.68
CA GLN A 254 -4.42 5.87 18.85
C GLN A 254 -4.60 6.30 17.37
N GLY A 255 -3.53 6.26 16.57
CA GLY A 255 -3.52 6.67 15.18
C GLY A 255 -2.95 5.58 14.27
N PHE A 256 -3.20 5.71 12.96
CA PHE A 256 -2.49 4.93 11.96
C PHE A 256 -1.00 5.28 12.02
N ASN A 257 -0.15 4.26 12.10
CA ASN A 257 1.30 4.42 12.16
C ASN A 257 1.96 3.39 11.23
N PRO A 258 2.47 3.79 10.06
CA PRO A 258 3.07 2.85 9.10
C PRO A 258 4.31 2.19 9.71
N LYS A 259 4.46 0.88 9.47
CA LYS A 259 5.65 0.14 9.89
C LYS A 259 6.77 0.28 8.88
N TYR A 260 6.44 0.33 7.59
CA TYR A 260 7.42 0.43 6.52
C TYR A 260 7.20 1.69 5.69
N ARG A 261 8.30 2.26 5.21
CA ARG A 261 8.28 3.30 4.19
C ARG A 261 9.10 2.89 3.00
N ILE A 262 8.57 3.13 1.82
CA ILE A 262 9.24 2.86 0.55
C ILE A 262 9.33 4.18 -0.19
N ILE A 263 10.50 4.53 -0.68
CA ILE A 263 10.69 5.67 -1.60
C ILE A 263 11.09 5.09 -2.93
N LEU A 264 10.30 5.36 -3.97
CA LEU A 264 10.54 4.97 -5.34
C LEU A 264 10.98 6.21 -6.13
N SER A 265 12.22 6.20 -6.60
CA SER A 265 12.81 7.27 -7.41
C SER A 265 13.03 6.81 -8.85
N LYS A 266 13.16 7.75 -9.77
CA LYS A 266 13.53 7.53 -11.18
C LYS A 266 15.02 7.26 -11.31
N GLU A 267 15.82 7.96 -10.51
CA GLU A 267 17.27 7.88 -10.54
C GLU A 267 17.85 7.32 -9.24
N PRO A 268 19.01 6.64 -9.29
CA PRO A 268 19.73 6.25 -8.09
C PRO A 268 20.11 7.42 -7.19
N VAL A 269 19.85 7.29 -5.89
CA VAL A 269 20.19 8.28 -4.86
C VAL A 269 21.19 7.74 -3.85
N ALA A 270 22.10 8.58 -3.35
CA ALA A 270 23.11 8.16 -2.39
C ALA A 270 22.45 7.56 -1.13
N GLY A 271 22.83 6.33 -0.77
CA GLY A 271 22.28 5.63 0.39
C GLY A 271 21.08 4.70 0.09
N GLY A 272 20.49 4.77 -1.10
CA GLY A 272 19.49 3.80 -1.53
C GLY A 272 20.09 2.44 -1.91
N LEU A 273 19.21 1.47 -2.17
CA LEU A 273 19.59 0.09 -2.42
C LEU A 273 19.98 -0.10 -3.89
N TYR A 274 21.27 0.05 -4.19
CA TYR A 274 21.84 -0.22 -5.51
C TYR A 274 23.03 -1.16 -5.37
N VAL A 275 23.18 -2.09 -6.30
CA VAL A 275 24.44 -2.80 -6.47
C VAL A 275 25.27 -1.99 -7.45
N LEU A 276 26.35 -1.36 -6.98
CA LEU A 276 27.38 -0.82 -7.86
C LEU A 276 28.00 -2.00 -8.62
N SER A 277 27.86 -2.00 -9.95
CA SER A 277 28.51 -2.95 -10.85
C SER A 277 30.01 -2.70 -10.93
#